data_AF-A0A7R8HCA8-F1
#
_entry.id   AF-A0A7R8HCA8-F1
#
_cell.length_a   1.000
_cell.length_b   1.000
_cell.length_c   1.000
_cell.angle_alpha   90.00
_cell.angle_beta   90.00
_cell.angle_gamma   90.00
#
_symmetry.space_group_name_H-M   'P 1'
#
loop_
_entity.id
_entity.type
_entity.pdbx_description
1 polymer ?
#
loop_
_entity_poly.entity_id
_entity_poly.type
_entity_poly.pdbx_seq_one_letter_code
_entity_poly.pdbx_strand_id
1 'polypeptide(L)'
;MKLILYSMVVLGLFTGYSSSTEGKDASGSKPAHLLLSKQVQNKYLVEGMDIVVKYAIYNIGEQPAVDVQVKEVGFPEDSFDVVSGHASFKLDRIPPHSNNTHTLVVRPKKFGYFNFTSAEVQYRVSDEADDIIQTGASSDPGHGVIISLKNYDKQFSAHILDWIAFAVITLPPLGVPFMLWYSSKSKYESIMRASKRD
;
A
#
# COMPACT_ATOMS: atom_id res chain seq x y z
N MET A 1 51.67 -3.83 -48.24
CA MET A 1 52.10 -4.08 -46.84
C MET A 1 52.30 -2.80 -46.01
N LYS A 2 51.74 -1.64 -46.40
CA LYS A 2 51.72 -0.40 -45.59
C LYS A 2 50.35 -0.08 -44.96
N LEU A 3 49.30 -0.81 -45.33
CA LEU A 3 47.94 -0.64 -44.77
C LEU A 3 47.72 -1.40 -43.45
N ILE A 4 48.51 -2.43 -43.15
CA ILE A 4 48.37 -3.21 -41.91
C ILE A 4 49.06 -2.50 -40.73
N LEU A 5 50.06 -1.65 -41.00
CA LEU A 5 50.80 -0.94 -39.96
C LEU A 5 49.99 0.23 -39.35
N TYR A 6 49.10 0.86 -40.12
CA TYR A 6 48.27 1.96 -39.63
C TYR A 6 47.13 1.50 -38.71
N SER A 7 46.69 0.23 -38.80
CA SER A 7 45.63 -0.31 -37.94
C SER A 7 46.09 -0.51 -36.48
N MET A 8 47.37 -0.84 -36.25
CA MET A 8 47.89 -0.98 -34.88
C MET A 8 48.25 0.34 -34.20
N VAL A 9 48.40 1.44 -34.93
CA VAL A 9 48.66 2.77 -34.33
C VAL A 9 47.35 3.43 -33.87
N VAL A 10 46.22 3.12 -34.50
CA VAL A 10 44.91 3.66 -34.09
C VAL A 10 44.32 2.92 -32.88
N LEU A 11 44.75 1.68 -32.61
CA LEU A 11 44.30 0.93 -31.42
C LEU A 11 45.11 1.27 -30.14
N GLY A 12 46.27 1.93 -30.28
CA GLY A 12 47.13 2.34 -29.16
C GLY A 12 46.84 3.74 -28.59
N LEU A 13 45.85 4.45 -29.13
CA LEU A 13 45.48 5.82 -28.74
C LEU A 13 44.18 5.92 -27.92
N PHE A 14 43.58 4.79 -27.54
CA PHE A 14 42.39 4.74 -26.67
C PHE A 14 42.67 4.33 -25.22
N THR A 15 43.94 4.15 -24.84
CA THR A 15 44.31 3.89 -23.45
C THR A 15 44.85 5.15 -22.80
N GLY A 16 44.01 5.77 -21.97
CA GLY A 16 44.47 6.75 -20.98
C GLY A 16 43.80 8.11 -21.10
N TYR A 17 42.56 8.21 -20.61
CA TYR A 17 42.09 9.34 -19.80
C TYR A 17 40.88 8.86 -18.99
N SER A 18 41.16 8.09 -17.93
CA SER A 18 40.24 7.95 -16.81
C SER A 18 40.71 8.90 -15.73
N SER A 19 40.33 10.17 -15.83
CA SER A 19 40.34 11.07 -14.67
C SER A 19 39.08 10.77 -13.85
N SER A 20 39.09 9.63 -13.14
CA SER A 20 38.30 9.50 -11.93
C SER A 20 39.17 10.05 -10.81
N THR A 21 38.79 11.22 -10.31
CA THR A 21 39.26 11.78 -9.06
C THR A 21 39.19 10.70 -7.98
N GLU A 22 40.35 10.14 -7.64
CA GLU A 22 40.56 9.39 -6.41
C GLU A 22 40.46 10.40 -5.25
N GLY A 23 39.21 10.67 -4.86
CA GLY A 23 38.92 11.16 -3.52
C GLY A 23 39.45 10.10 -2.56
N LYS A 24 40.34 10.51 -1.67
CA LYS A 24 40.83 9.70 -0.56
C LYS A 24 39.67 9.31 0.34
N ASP A 25 39.00 8.21 0.05
CA ASP A 25 38.20 7.50 1.05
C ASP A 25 39.17 6.62 1.86
N ALA A 26 39.81 7.27 2.83
CA ALA A 26 40.46 6.55 3.92
C ALA A 26 39.40 5.68 4.61
N SER A 27 39.72 4.41 4.86
CA SER A 27 38.84 3.37 5.42
C SER A 27 37.63 3.84 6.23
N GLY A 28 36.44 3.28 5.95
CA GLY A 28 35.41 3.13 6.98
C GLY A 28 34.00 3.37 6.49
N SER A 29 33.21 2.29 6.43
CA SER A 29 31.74 2.22 6.52
C SER A 29 30.90 3.29 5.80
N LYS A 30 30.03 2.88 4.86
CA LYS A 30 29.04 3.79 4.25
C LYS A 30 28.22 4.55 5.31
N PRO A 31 28.05 5.88 5.19
CA PRO A 31 27.25 6.68 6.12
C PRO A 31 25.80 6.18 6.20
N ALA A 32 25.10 6.52 7.29
CA ALA A 32 23.70 6.18 7.45
C ALA A 32 22.85 6.77 6.30
N HIS A 33 22.01 5.93 5.69
CA HIS A 33 21.13 6.34 4.61
C HIS A 33 19.75 5.74 4.84
N LEU A 34 18.75 6.59 5.05
CA LEU A 34 17.39 6.18 5.35
C LEU A 34 16.50 6.19 4.11
N LEU A 35 15.82 5.09 3.85
CA LEU A 35 14.73 5.00 2.89
C LEU A 35 13.41 4.99 3.64
N LEU A 36 12.49 5.89 3.27
CA LEU A 36 11.16 5.97 3.86
C LEU A 36 10.09 5.55 2.84
N SER A 37 9.35 4.50 3.16
CA SER A 37 8.21 4.03 2.39
C SER A 37 6.91 4.36 3.12
N LYS A 38 6.00 5.04 2.43
CA LYS A 38 4.63 5.33 2.86
C LYS A 38 3.66 4.53 2.01
N GLN A 39 2.79 3.76 2.66
CA GLN A 39 1.79 2.94 2.00
C GLN A 39 0.42 3.08 2.68
N VAL A 40 -0.60 3.43 1.91
CA VAL A 40 -1.99 3.35 2.34
C VAL A 40 -2.46 1.90 2.18
N GLN A 41 -2.91 1.28 3.27
CA GLN A 41 -3.23 -0.16 3.29
C GLN A 41 -4.66 -0.44 2.84
N ASN A 42 -5.56 0.54 2.92
CA ASN A 42 -6.96 0.38 2.56
C ASN A 42 -7.15 0.33 1.04
N LYS A 43 -8.00 -0.60 0.59
CA LYS A 43 -8.44 -0.66 -0.82
C LYS A 43 -9.44 0.44 -1.17
N TYR A 44 -10.33 0.77 -0.23
CA TYR A 44 -11.33 1.83 -0.37
C TYR A 44 -11.13 2.84 0.74
N LEU A 45 -11.11 4.11 0.37
CA LEU A 45 -11.05 5.23 1.30
C LEU A 45 -12.45 5.81 1.40
N VAL A 46 -13.00 5.84 2.60
CA VAL A 46 -14.40 6.21 2.81
C VAL A 46 -14.49 7.24 3.92
N GLU A 47 -15.32 8.24 3.69
CA GLU A 47 -15.68 9.24 4.68
C GLU A 47 -16.14 8.58 5.99
N GLY A 48 -15.59 9.01 7.11
CA GLY A 48 -15.93 8.49 8.44
C GLY A 48 -15.35 7.11 8.77
N MET A 49 -14.60 6.46 7.86
CA MET A 49 -13.95 5.17 8.10
C MET A 49 -12.43 5.30 8.25
N ASP A 50 -11.83 4.40 9.02
CA ASP A 50 -10.40 4.48 9.34
C ASP A 50 -9.51 4.15 8.14
N ILE A 51 -8.60 5.05 7.84
CA ILE A 51 -7.52 4.91 6.86
C ILE A 51 -6.25 4.58 7.62
N VAL A 52 -5.64 3.45 7.29
CA VAL A 52 -4.40 2.95 7.87
C VAL A 52 -3.24 3.26 6.92
N VAL A 53 -2.31 4.06 7.40
CA VAL A 53 -1.10 4.46 6.69
C VAL A 53 0.10 3.86 7.39
N LYS A 54 0.88 3.07 6.65
CA LYS A 54 2.09 2.43 7.14
C LYS A 54 3.30 3.21 6.65
N TYR A 55 4.16 3.58 7.60
CA TYR A 55 5.48 4.14 7.35
C TYR A 55 6.52 3.08 7.69
N ALA A 56 7.42 2.80 6.76
CA ALA A 56 8.54 1.90 6.97
C ALA A 56 9.83 2.65 6.66
N ILE A 57 10.69 2.75 7.67
CA ILE A 57 12.00 3.39 7.58
C ILE A 57 13.04 2.27 7.54
N TYR A 58 13.93 2.30 6.56
CA TYR A 58 15.01 1.32 6.39
C TYR A 58 16.35 2.05 6.39
N ASN A 59 17.27 1.62 7.24
CA ASN A 59 18.65 2.09 7.16
C ASN A 59 19.46 1.14 6.27
N ILE A 60 19.85 1.62 5.08
CA ILE A 60 20.69 0.88 4.13
C ILE A 60 22.17 1.22 4.25
N GLY A 61 22.52 2.12 5.17
CA GLY A 61 23.91 2.49 5.47
C GLY A 61 24.58 1.50 6.41
N GLU A 62 25.90 1.64 6.54
CA GLU A 62 26.73 0.82 7.43
C GLU A 62 26.92 1.49 8.80
N GLN A 63 26.50 2.76 8.94
CA GLN A 63 26.47 3.52 10.19
C GLN A 63 25.03 3.70 10.72
N PRO A 64 24.84 3.92 12.04
CA PRO A 64 23.53 4.16 12.63
C PRO A 64 23.03 5.57 12.29
N ALA A 65 21.73 5.70 12.00
CA ALA A 65 21.07 7.00 11.95
C ALA A 65 20.60 7.39 13.35
N VAL A 66 20.78 8.64 13.75
CA VAL A 66 20.40 9.14 15.10
C VAL A 66 19.56 10.40 15.01
N ASP A 67 18.76 10.64 16.06
CA ASP A 67 17.77 11.73 16.14
C ASP A 67 16.89 11.80 14.87
N VAL A 68 16.29 10.66 14.53
CA VAL A 68 15.44 10.54 13.35
C VAL A 68 14.07 11.13 13.68
N GLN A 69 13.70 12.22 13.00
CA GLN A 69 12.44 12.90 13.17
C GLN A 69 11.63 12.75 11.89
N VAL A 70 10.40 12.23 12.01
CA VAL A 70 9.49 12.06 10.89
C VAL A 70 8.28 12.95 11.08
N LYS A 71 7.91 13.70 10.06
CA LYS A 71 6.77 14.61 10.06
C LYS A 71 5.88 14.36 8.84
N GLU A 72 4.61 14.12 9.11
CA GLU A 72 3.58 13.96 8.10
C GLU A 72 2.78 15.27 7.91
N VAL A 73 2.67 15.73 6.66
CA VAL A 73 2.00 16.98 6.30
C VAL A 73 0.69 16.75 5.53
N GLY A 74 0.48 15.55 4.97
CA GLY A 74 -0.65 15.22 4.10
C GLY A 74 -2.00 15.03 4.79
N PHE A 75 -2.06 15.12 6.12
CA PHE A 75 -3.30 14.91 6.89
C PHE A 75 -3.62 16.13 7.78
N PRO A 76 -4.17 17.21 7.20
CA PRO A 76 -4.57 18.38 7.98
C PRO A 76 -5.78 18.08 8.89
N GLU A 77 -5.76 18.62 10.11
CA GLU A 77 -6.79 18.39 11.14
C GLU A 77 -8.21 18.84 10.71
N ASP A 78 -8.31 19.81 9.79
CA ASP A 78 -9.58 20.29 9.24
C ASP A 78 -10.32 19.23 8.40
N SER A 79 -9.57 18.26 7.86
CA SER A 79 -10.11 17.23 6.95
C SER A 79 -9.96 15.81 7.50
N PHE A 80 -9.06 15.60 8.45
CA PHE A 80 -8.78 14.29 9.05
C PHE A 80 -8.73 14.39 10.57
N ASP A 81 -9.24 13.35 11.25
CA ASP A 81 -8.99 13.12 12.67
C ASP A 81 -7.89 12.05 12.82
N VAL A 82 -6.93 12.29 13.69
CA VAL A 82 -5.96 11.26 14.08
C VAL A 82 -6.62 10.36 15.12
N VAL A 83 -6.88 9.10 14.74
CA VAL A 83 -7.52 8.11 15.61
C VAL A 83 -6.48 7.36 16.44
N SER A 84 -5.34 7.03 15.83
CA SER A 84 -4.26 6.31 16.49
C SER A 84 -2.90 6.61 15.86
N GLY A 85 -1.85 6.57 16.68
CA GLY A 85 -0.49 6.91 16.28
C GLY A 85 -0.23 8.41 16.30
N HIS A 86 0.93 8.79 15.77
CA HIS A 86 1.40 10.17 15.79
C HIS A 86 1.77 10.61 14.38
N ALA A 87 1.28 11.77 13.94
CA ALA A 87 1.65 12.36 12.66
C ALA A 87 3.07 12.94 12.66
N SER A 88 3.64 13.19 13.84
CA SER A 88 5.05 13.55 14.01
C SER A 88 5.63 12.73 15.15
N PHE A 89 6.73 12.04 14.91
CA PHE A 89 7.39 11.20 15.90
C PHE A 89 8.91 11.25 15.76
N LYS A 90 9.60 10.91 16.84
CA LYS A 90 11.06 10.85 16.90
C LYS A 90 11.51 9.44 17.25
N LEU A 91 12.62 9.03 16.67
CA LEU A 91 13.32 7.79 16.97
C LEU A 91 14.77 8.15 17.29
N ASP A 92 15.24 7.74 18.46
CA ASP A 92 16.57 8.12 18.93
C ASP A 92 17.68 7.54 18.04
N ARG A 93 17.50 6.30 17.58
CA ARG A 93 18.51 5.57 16.81
C ARG A 93 17.90 4.48 15.93
N ILE A 94 18.41 4.36 14.70
CA ILE A 94 18.14 3.25 13.79
C ILE A 94 19.47 2.59 13.41
N PRO A 95 19.74 1.36 13.91
CA PRO A 95 20.95 0.62 13.59
C PRO A 95 21.15 0.40 12.08
N PRO A 96 22.39 0.16 11.62
CA PRO A 96 22.65 -0.19 10.23
C PRO A 96 21.92 -1.48 9.83
N HIS A 97 21.46 -1.56 8.58
CA HIS A 97 20.72 -2.70 8.03
C HIS A 97 19.45 -3.09 8.80
N SER A 98 18.88 -2.16 9.56
CA SER A 98 17.66 -2.38 10.35
C SER A 98 16.50 -1.53 9.86
N ASN A 99 15.30 -1.88 10.30
CA ASN A 99 14.07 -1.19 9.94
C ASN A 99 13.23 -0.82 11.17
N ASN A 100 12.49 0.26 11.04
CA ASN A 100 11.46 0.66 11.99
C ASN A 100 10.15 0.92 11.23
N THR A 101 9.03 0.49 11.80
CA THR A 101 7.72 0.67 11.19
C THR A 101 6.80 1.40 12.13
N HIS A 102 6.17 2.47 11.63
CA HIS A 102 5.17 3.25 12.34
C HIS A 102 3.85 3.19 11.59
N THR A 103 2.74 3.13 12.33
CA THR A 103 1.39 3.10 11.74
C THR A 103 0.61 4.29 12.24
N LEU A 104 0.04 5.04 11.31
CA LEU A 104 -0.86 6.15 11.57
C LEU A 104 -2.25 5.77 11.08
N VAL A 105 -3.24 5.94 11.95
CA VAL A 105 -4.65 5.73 11.61
C VAL A 105 -5.34 7.08 11.64
N VAL A 106 -5.86 7.48 10.48
CA VAL A 106 -6.61 8.73 10.31
C VAL A 106 -8.02 8.45 9.82
N ARG A 107 -8.97 9.28 10.22
CA ARG A 107 -10.36 9.21 9.78
C ARG A 107 -10.72 10.47 8.99
N PRO A 108 -11.11 10.38 7.72
CA PRO A 108 -11.49 11.53 6.93
C PRO A 108 -12.87 12.04 7.33
N LYS A 109 -13.00 13.35 7.48
CA LYS A 109 -14.24 14.05 7.82
C LYS A 109 -15.12 14.35 6.62
N LYS A 110 -14.52 14.39 5.43
CA LYS A 110 -15.16 14.82 4.18
C LYS A 110 -14.76 13.89 3.05
N PHE A 111 -15.68 13.66 2.12
CA PHE A 111 -15.41 12.98 0.86
C PHE A 111 -14.80 13.95 -0.17
N GLY A 112 -14.09 13.42 -1.16
CA GLY A 112 -13.48 14.22 -2.23
C GLY A 112 -12.10 13.72 -2.65
N TYR A 113 -11.41 14.55 -3.44
CA TYR A 113 -10.03 14.31 -3.84
C TYR A 113 -9.08 14.84 -2.77
N PHE A 114 -8.18 13.98 -2.30
CA PHE A 114 -7.16 14.32 -1.33
C PHE A 114 -5.78 13.92 -1.81
N ASN A 115 -4.78 14.72 -1.42
CA ASN A 115 -3.39 14.51 -1.79
C ASN A 115 -2.64 13.85 -0.65
N PHE A 116 -2.31 12.58 -0.85
CA PHE A 116 -1.43 11.83 0.04
C PHE A 116 0.01 12.16 -0.35
N THR A 117 0.48 13.32 0.12
CA THR A 117 1.87 13.79 -0.09
C THR A 117 2.86 13.01 0.78
N SER A 118 4.14 13.35 0.70
CA SER A 118 5.22 12.63 1.35
C SER A 118 5.31 13.05 2.80
N ALA A 119 5.76 12.11 3.64
CA ALA A 119 6.32 12.45 4.93
C ALA A 119 7.76 12.91 4.76
N GLU A 120 8.16 13.91 5.53
CA GLU A 120 9.54 14.36 5.62
C GLU A 120 10.25 13.61 6.75
N VAL A 121 11.49 13.19 6.49
CA VAL A 121 12.39 12.62 7.51
C VAL A 121 13.64 13.47 7.63
N GLN A 122 14.04 13.77 8.86
CA GLN A 122 15.28 14.46 9.17
C GLN A 122 16.09 13.59 10.13
N TYR A 123 17.38 13.43 9.90
CA TYR A 123 18.22 12.58 10.75
C TYR A 123 19.69 12.98 10.69
N ARG A 124 20.47 12.54 11.68
CA ARG A 124 21.93 12.68 11.72
C ARG A 124 22.62 11.37 11.34
N VAL A 125 23.74 11.49 10.64
CA VAL A 125 24.41 10.39 9.93
C VAL A 125 25.37 9.56 10.80
N SER A 126 25.84 10.11 11.93
CA SER A 126 26.65 9.41 12.94
C SER A 126 26.50 10.10 14.30
N ASP A 127 26.88 9.39 15.37
CA ASP A 127 27.00 9.93 16.73
C ASP A 127 28.05 11.05 16.82
N GLU A 128 29.13 11.00 16.02
CA GLU A 128 30.17 12.05 16.01
C GLU A 128 29.92 13.18 14.99
N ALA A 129 28.97 12.99 14.08
CA ALA A 129 28.72 13.94 12.98
C ALA A 129 27.70 15.00 13.40
N ASP A 130 28.06 15.82 14.40
CA ASP A 130 27.14 16.79 15.03
C ASP A 130 26.52 17.82 14.06
N ASP A 131 27.05 18.00 12.85
CA ASP A 131 26.61 19.04 11.90
C ASP A 131 25.93 18.54 10.61
N ILE A 132 25.84 17.24 10.33
CA ILE A 132 25.26 16.75 9.08
C ILE A 132 23.82 16.26 9.30
N ILE A 133 22.87 17.19 9.19
CA ILE A 133 21.44 16.87 9.12
C ILE A 133 21.08 16.50 7.68
N GLN A 134 20.68 15.25 7.48
CA GLN A 134 20.15 14.76 6.22
C GLN A 134 18.63 14.86 6.22
N THR A 135 18.06 15.31 5.10
CA THR A 135 16.63 15.39 4.88
C THR A 135 16.23 14.44 3.76
N GLY A 136 15.18 13.66 3.99
CA GLY A 136 14.58 12.78 2.99
C GLY A 136 13.08 12.95 2.93
N ALA A 137 12.49 12.45 1.85
CA ALA A 137 11.04 12.36 1.68
C ALA A 137 10.62 10.90 1.53
N SER A 138 9.41 10.58 1.96
CA SER A 138 8.82 9.28 1.73
C SER A 138 8.38 9.09 0.28
N SER A 139 7.98 7.87 -0.07
CA SER A 139 7.14 7.67 -1.26
C SER A 139 5.85 8.49 -1.18
N ASP A 140 5.36 8.91 -2.34
CA ASP A 140 4.11 9.66 -2.52
C ASP A 140 3.04 8.74 -3.13
N PRO A 141 2.04 8.28 -2.35
CA PRO A 141 0.90 7.53 -2.91
C PRO A 141 0.10 8.34 -3.94
N GLY A 142 0.19 9.68 -3.88
CA GLY A 142 -0.42 10.57 -4.87
C GLY A 142 -1.86 10.97 -4.53
N HIS A 143 -2.66 11.21 -5.56
CA HIS A 143 -4.04 11.65 -5.41
C HIS A 143 -4.94 10.44 -5.14
N GLY A 144 -5.64 10.44 -4.01
CA GLY A 144 -6.61 9.41 -3.66
C GLY A 144 -8.02 9.99 -3.56
N VAL A 145 -9.01 9.23 -4.02
CA VAL A 145 -10.43 9.60 -3.90
C VAL A 145 -10.99 9.00 -2.63
N ILE A 146 -11.50 9.85 -1.75
CA ILE A 146 -12.29 9.46 -0.60
C ILE A 146 -13.76 9.46 -1.00
N ILE A 147 -14.36 8.28 -0.95
CA ILE A 147 -15.75 8.03 -1.34
C ILE A 147 -16.66 8.46 -0.18
N SER A 148 -17.82 9.04 -0.47
CA SER A 148 -18.81 9.30 0.58
C SER A 148 -19.36 8.00 1.15
N LEU A 149 -19.67 8.01 2.45
CA LEU A 149 -20.20 6.83 3.14
C LEU A 149 -21.47 6.31 2.45
N LYS A 150 -22.36 7.23 2.04
CA LYS A 150 -23.58 6.90 1.29
C LYS A 150 -23.32 6.16 -0.02
N ASN A 151 -22.29 6.54 -0.77
CA ASN A 151 -21.97 5.89 -2.05
C ASN A 151 -21.26 4.56 -1.86
N TYR A 152 -20.50 4.42 -0.77
CA TYR A 152 -19.92 3.15 -0.36
C TYR A 152 -21.01 2.16 0.04
N ASP A 153 -21.95 2.55 0.91
CA ASP A 153 -23.04 1.69 1.37
C ASP A 153 -23.92 1.19 0.22
N LYS A 154 -24.18 2.02 -0.78
CA LYS A 154 -24.93 1.58 -1.98
C LYS A 154 -24.27 0.44 -2.74
N GLN A 155 -22.93 0.39 -2.75
CA GLN A 155 -22.16 -0.60 -3.51
C GLN A 155 -21.84 -1.84 -2.68
N PHE A 156 -21.65 -1.67 -1.36
CA PHE A 156 -21.10 -2.70 -0.49
C PHE A 156 -22.03 -3.12 0.66
N SER A 157 -23.22 -2.52 0.80
CA SER A 157 -24.19 -2.93 1.81
C SER A 157 -24.79 -4.31 1.48
N ALA A 158 -24.73 -5.20 2.47
CA ALA A 158 -25.37 -6.50 2.41
C ALA A 158 -26.87 -6.36 2.71
N HIS A 159 -27.69 -6.42 1.67
CA HIS A 159 -29.16 -6.35 1.78
C HIS A 159 -29.77 -7.71 2.16
N ILE A 160 -29.21 -8.38 3.18
CA ILE A 160 -29.55 -9.77 3.51
C ILE A 160 -31.03 -9.96 3.87
N LEU A 161 -31.61 -9.01 4.61
CA LEU A 161 -33.02 -9.06 4.98
C LEU A 161 -33.93 -8.90 3.76
N ASP A 162 -33.55 -8.03 2.81
CA ASP A 162 -34.31 -7.84 1.58
C ASP A 162 -34.25 -9.10 0.70
N TRP A 163 -33.08 -9.76 0.64
CA TRP A 163 -32.93 -11.04 -0.05
C TRP A 163 -33.77 -12.15 0.60
N ILE A 164 -33.81 -12.21 1.94
CA ILE A 164 -34.66 -13.17 2.66
C ILE A 164 -36.14 -12.88 2.39
N ALA A 165 -36.56 -11.62 2.50
CA ALA A 165 -37.93 -11.22 2.22
C ALA A 165 -38.33 -11.59 0.77
N PHE A 166 -37.46 -11.32 -0.20
CA PHE A 166 -37.65 -11.72 -1.58
C PHE A 166 -37.80 -13.24 -1.72
N ALA A 167 -36.94 -14.04 -1.08
CA ALA A 167 -37.04 -15.50 -1.08
C ALA A 167 -38.39 -15.97 -0.48
N VAL A 168 -38.81 -15.40 0.65
CA VAL A 168 -40.07 -15.76 1.32
C VAL A 168 -41.28 -15.41 0.45
N ILE A 169 -41.27 -14.25 -0.23
CA ILE A 169 -42.39 -13.81 -1.08
C ILE A 169 -42.45 -14.61 -2.38
N THR A 170 -41.31 -15.04 -2.94
CA THR A 170 -41.25 -15.80 -4.19
C THR A 170 -41.45 -17.30 -3.99
N LEU A 171 -41.29 -17.82 -2.77
CA LEU A 171 -41.49 -19.23 -2.45
C LEU A 171 -42.93 -19.73 -2.68
N PRO A 172 -44.01 -19.04 -2.28
CA PRO A 172 -45.38 -19.50 -2.55
C PRO A 172 -45.73 -19.66 -4.04
N PRO A 173 -45.50 -18.67 -4.93
CA PRO A 173 -45.82 -18.83 -6.35
C PRO A 173 -44.95 -19.85 -7.08
N LEU A 174 -43.72 -20.15 -6.60
CA LEU A 174 -42.88 -21.22 -7.17
C LEU A 174 -43.19 -22.59 -6.55
N GLY A 175 -43.41 -22.62 -5.24
CA GLY A 175 -43.56 -23.84 -4.45
C GLY A 175 -44.91 -24.52 -4.61
N VAL A 176 -46.02 -23.77 -4.67
CA VAL A 176 -47.36 -24.36 -4.80
C VAL A 176 -47.51 -25.09 -6.14
N PRO A 177 -47.19 -24.50 -7.32
CA PRO A 177 -47.27 -25.23 -8.59
C PRO A 177 -46.31 -26.41 -8.67
N PHE A 178 -45.09 -26.28 -8.13
CA PHE A 178 -44.12 -27.38 -8.08
C PHE A 178 -44.64 -28.56 -7.26
N MET A 179 -45.22 -28.30 -6.08
CA MET A 179 -45.78 -29.33 -5.21
C MET A 179 -46.95 -30.07 -5.88
N LEU A 180 -47.85 -29.32 -6.53
CA LEU A 180 -48.97 -29.90 -7.29
C LEU A 180 -48.45 -30.77 -8.44
N TRP A 181 -47.50 -30.27 -9.25
CA TRP A 181 -46.90 -31.04 -10.33
C TRP A 181 -46.19 -32.31 -9.83
N TYR A 182 -45.40 -32.20 -8.76
CA TYR A 182 -44.66 -33.32 -8.20
C TYR A 182 -45.58 -34.42 -7.68
N SER A 183 -46.66 -34.04 -6.98
CA SER A 183 -47.68 -34.99 -6.51
C SER A 183 -48.39 -35.69 -7.67
N SER A 184 -48.68 -34.97 -8.77
CA SER A 184 -49.30 -35.52 -9.96
C SER A 184 -48.37 -36.51 -10.66
N LYS A 185 -47.13 -36.10 -10.96
CA LYS A 185 -46.13 -36.93 -11.65
C LYS A 185 -45.81 -38.22 -10.88
N SER A 186 -45.56 -38.12 -9.57
CA SER A 186 -45.27 -39.30 -8.74
C SER A 186 -46.42 -40.30 -8.75
N LYS A 187 -47.67 -39.83 -8.76
CA LYS A 187 -48.85 -40.68 -8.92
C LYS A 187 -48.89 -41.38 -10.28
N TYR A 188 -48.69 -40.66 -11.38
CA TYR A 188 -48.66 -41.27 -12.73
C TYR A 188 -47.53 -42.31 -12.88
N GLU A 189 -46.33 -42.01 -12.39
CA GLU A 189 -45.21 -42.96 -12.45
C GLU A 189 -45.50 -44.24 -11.65
N SER A 190 -46.15 -44.13 -10.48
CA SER A 190 -46.51 -45.30 -9.68
C SER A 190 -47.51 -46.22 -10.40
N ILE A 191 -48.52 -45.65 -11.05
CA ILE A 191 -49.52 -46.38 -11.85
C ILE A 191 -48.85 -47.05 -13.06
N MET A 192 -48.00 -46.34 -13.80
CA MET A 192 -47.26 -46.91 -14.93
C MET A 192 -46.34 -48.05 -14.51
N ARG A 193 -45.69 -47.95 -13.34
CA ARG A 193 -44.85 -49.02 -12.79
C ARG A 193 -45.66 -50.24 -12.36
N ALA A 194 -46.86 -50.05 -11.82
CA ALA A 194 -47.76 -51.14 -11.46
C ALA A 194 -48.26 -51.88 -12.71
N SER A 195 -48.75 -51.14 -13.71
CA SER A 195 -49.22 -51.69 -14.99
C SER A 195 -48.16 -52.44 -15.80
N LYS A 196 -46.86 -52.24 -15.53
CA LYS A 196 -45.76 -52.94 -16.22
C LYS A 196 -45.34 -54.24 -15.52
N ARG A 197 -45.87 -54.52 -14.32
CA ARG A 197 -45.59 -55.75 -13.55
C ARG A 197 -46.65 -56.84 -13.74
N ASP A 198 -47.81 -56.48 -14.25
CA ASP A 198 -48.86 -57.39 -14.73
C ASP A 198 -48.62 -57.73 -16.22
#